data_AF-A0A9E4XIJ3-F1
#
_entry.id   AF-A0A9E4XIJ3-F1
#
_cell.length_a   1.000
_cell.length_b   1.000
_cell.length_c   1.000
_cell.angle_alpha   90.00
_cell.angle_beta   90.00
_cell.angle_gamma   90.00
#
_symmetry.space_group_name_H-M   'P 1'
#
loop_
_entity.id
_entity.type
_entity.pdbx_description
1 polymer ?
#
loop_
_entity_poly.entity_id
_entity_poly.type
_entity_poly.pdbx_seq_one_letter_code
_entity_poly.pdbx_strand_id
1 'polypeptide(L)'
;FSVKGGEELTLGGVNAAGELISKSVSKDADIYFGMSIEDDFEDRVSMTLIATGLKQDDLSKAISSKGGAGGMFKSGGFFRR
;
A
#
# COMPACT_ATOMS: atom_id res chain seq x y z
N PHE A 1 -3.55 3.19 11.21
CA PHE A 1 -2.15 3.65 11.08
C PHE A 1 -1.79 4.52 12.27
N SER A 2 -0.52 4.60 12.63
CA SER A 2 -0.04 5.51 13.67
C SER A 2 1.00 6.45 13.08
N VAL A 3 0.94 7.72 13.46
CA VAL A 3 1.88 8.75 13.02
C VAL A 3 2.65 9.27 14.23
N LYS A 4 3.97 9.35 14.09
CA LYS A 4 4.88 9.95 15.06
C LYS A 4 5.58 11.14 14.41
N GLY A 5 5.74 12.23 15.13
CA GLY A 5 6.45 13.41 14.64
C GLY A 5 6.74 14.41 15.75
N GLY A 6 7.49 15.46 15.42
CA GLY A 6 7.75 16.56 16.35
C GLY A 6 6.54 17.48 16.52
N GLU A 7 6.74 18.63 17.16
CA GLU A 7 5.68 19.60 17.47
C GLU A 7 4.94 20.15 16.23
N GLU A 8 5.57 20.09 15.06
CA GLU A 8 4.97 20.50 13.79
C GLU A 8 3.91 19.51 13.26
N LEU A 9 3.75 18.33 13.87
CA LEU A 9 2.75 17.36 13.45
C LEU A 9 1.34 17.81 13.88
N THR A 10 0.55 18.23 12.89
CA THR A 10 -0.84 18.67 13.12
C THR A 10 -1.86 17.57 12.87
N LEU A 11 -2.99 17.64 13.59
CA LEU A 11 -4.15 16.77 13.33
C LEU A 11 -4.65 16.89 11.87
N GLY A 12 -4.53 18.07 11.27
CA GLY A 12 -4.91 18.30 9.87
C GLY A 12 -4.07 17.47 8.89
N GLY A 13 -2.75 17.41 9.10
CA GLY A 13 -1.86 16.56 8.31
C GLY A 13 -2.18 15.07 8.47
N VAL A 14 -2.41 14.62 9.71
CA VAL A 14 -2.80 13.24 10.01
C VAL A 14 -4.16 12.89 9.37
N ASN A 15 -5.14 13.80 9.40
CA ASN A 15 -6.43 13.60 8.76
C ASN A 15 -6.31 13.47 7.23
N ALA A 16 -5.53 14.33 6.59
CA ALA A 16 -5.31 14.27 5.14
C ALA A 16 -4.68 12.92 4.70
N ALA A 17 -3.72 12.40 5.49
CA ALA A 17 -3.18 11.06 5.25
C ALA A 17 -4.25 9.97 5.43
N GLY A 18 -5.11 10.11 6.45
CA GLY A 18 -6.25 9.21 6.68
C GLY A 18 -7.21 9.15 5.49
N GLU A 19 -7.57 10.30 4.93
CA GLU A 19 -8.43 10.39 3.74
C GLU A 19 -7.82 9.73 2.49
N LEU A 20 -6.49 9.74 2.36
CA LEU A 20 -5.80 9.07 1.27
C LEU A 20 -5.84 7.54 1.44
N ILE A 21 -5.62 7.07 2.67
CA ILE A 21 -5.68 5.65 3.02
C ILE A 21 -7.12 5.14 2.81
N SER A 22 -8.13 5.86 3.27
CA SER A 22 -9.54 5.47 3.14
C SER A 22 -9.99 5.31 1.68
N LYS A 23 -9.42 6.09 0.75
CA LYS A 23 -9.66 5.95 -0.69
C LYS A 23 -9.00 4.71 -1.31
N SER A 24 -7.94 4.20 -0.67
CA SER A 24 -7.12 3.10 -1.18
C SER A 24 -7.52 1.74 -0.61
N VAL A 25 -8.30 1.72 0.47
CA VAL A 25 -8.82 0.50 1.10
C VAL A 25 -10.30 0.29 0.76
N SER A 26 -10.86 -0.84 1.17
CA SER A 26 -12.29 -1.13 0.97
C SER A 26 -13.17 -0.16 1.76
N LYS A 27 -14.38 0.13 1.25
CA LYS A 27 -15.32 1.08 1.86
C LYS A 27 -15.88 0.63 3.21
N ASP A 28 -15.85 -0.67 3.46
CA ASP A 28 -16.27 -1.34 4.69
C ASP A 28 -15.08 -1.65 5.62
N ALA A 29 -13.87 -1.18 5.28
CA ALA A 29 -12.70 -1.41 6.12
C ALA A 29 -12.71 -0.50 7.36
N ASP A 30 -12.55 -1.09 8.53
CA ASP A 30 -12.33 -0.35 9.77
C ASP A 30 -10.91 0.23 9.81
N ILE A 31 -10.81 1.54 10.04
CA ILE A 31 -9.53 2.25 10.12
C ILE A 31 -9.35 2.84 11.52
N TYR A 32 -8.37 2.32 12.26
CA TYR A 32 -7.94 2.89 13.53
C TYR A 32 -6.73 3.78 13.30
N PHE A 33 -6.83 5.06 13.66
CA PHE A 33 -5.73 6.02 13.54
C PHE A 33 -5.32 6.61 14.89
N GLY A 34 -4.06 7.02 14.99
CA GLY A 34 -3.51 7.68 16.16
C GLY A 34 -2.30 8.52 15.81
N MET A 35 -1.95 9.42 16.71
CA MET A 35 -0.73 10.23 16.61
C MET A 35 -0.02 10.35 17.96
N SER A 36 1.29 10.48 17.93
CA SER A 36 2.12 10.77 19.11
C SER A 36 3.13 11.84 18.75
N ILE A 37 3.29 12.80 19.66
CA ILE A 37 4.31 13.84 19.56
C ILE A 37 5.54 13.37 20.32
N GLU A 38 6.70 13.39 19.67
CA GLU A 38 7.99 13.05 20.26
C GLU A 38 8.99 14.19 19.96
N ASP A 39 9.54 14.83 21.00
CA ASP A 39 10.39 16.03 20.84
C ASP A 39 11.66 15.76 20.01
N ASP A 40 12.20 14.53 20.10
CA ASP A 40 13.39 14.07 19.35
C ASP A 40 13.14 13.91 17.83
N PHE A 41 11.88 14.06 17.38
CA PHE A 41 11.53 13.95 15.97
C PHE A 41 11.77 15.25 15.18
N GLU A 42 11.93 16.42 15.81
CA GLU A 42 12.16 17.70 15.12
C GLU A 42 11.24 17.87 13.87
N ASP A 43 11.82 17.95 12.67
CA ASP A 43 11.14 18.08 11.37
C ASP A 43 10.76 16.74 10.71
N ARG A 44 11.00 15.61 11.41
CA ARG A 44 10.77 14.26 10.90
C ARG A 44 9.39 13.75 11.28
N VAL A 45 8.86 12.93 10.38
CA VAL A 45 7.60 12.21 10.58
C VAL A 45 7.82 10.75 10.24
N SER A 46 7.30 9.85 11.08
CA SER A 46 7.28 8.41 10.84
C SER A 46 5.85 7.90 10.88
N MET A 47 5.49 7.04 9.93
CA MET A 47 4.17 6.44 9.85
C MET A 47 4.26 4.92 9.85
N THR A 48 3.44 4.28 10.67
CA THR A 48 3.29 2.83 10.71
C THR A 48 1.87 2.43 10.30
N LEU A 49 1.75 1.59 9.28
CA LEU A 49 0.50 1.03 8.80
C LEU A 49 0.52 -0.49 8.94
N ILE A 50 -0.50 -1.03 9.61
CA ILE A 50 -0.74 -2.47 9.69
C ILE A 50 -2.05 -2.71 8.95
N ALA A 51 -1.99 -3.47 7.86
CA ALA A 51 -3.14 -3.87 7.07
C ALA A 51 -3.44 -5.35 7.33
N THR A 52 -4.68 -5.65 7.74
CA THR A 52 -5.16 -7.00 8.01
C THR A 52 -6.40 -7.28 7.15
N GLY A 53 -6.86 -8.54 7.09
CA GLY A 53 -8.04 -8.90 6.29
C GLY A 53 -7.82 -8.96 4.77
N LEU A 54 -6.56 -8.97 4.33
CA LEU A 54 -6.21 -9.13 2.91
C LEU A 54 -6.57 -10.54 2.43
N LYS A 55 -7.34 -10.63 1.34
CA LYS A 55 -7.65 -11.92 0.71
C LYS A 55 -6.43 -12.44 -0.05
N GLN A 56 -6.23 -13.75 -0.01
CA GLN A 56 -5.08 -14.42 -0.62
C GLN A 56 -5.03 -14.21 -2.16
N ASP A 57 -6.20 -14.06 -2.80
CA ASP A 57 -6.34 -13.78 -4.23
C ASP A 57 -5.86 -12.38 -4.65
N ASP A 58 -5.92 -11.39 -3.74
CA ASP A 58 -5.43 -10.04 -4.03
C ASP A 58 -3.89 -10.00 -3.91
N LEU A 59 -3.32 -10.82 -3.03
CA LEU A 59 -1.88 -10.95 -2.87
C LEU A 59 -1.24 -11.63 -4.10
N SER A 60 -1.88 -12.68 -4.64
CA SER A 60 -1.39 -13.38 -5.83
C SER A 60 -1.43 -12.50 -7.09
N LYS A 61 -2.43 -11.60 -7.23
CA LYS A 61 -2.47 -10.57 -8.28
C LYS A 61 -1.35 -9.55 -8.14
N ALA A 62 -1.11 -9.04 -6.93
CA ALA A 62 -0.05 -8.06 -6.70
C ALA A 62 1.34 -8.62 -7.06
N ILE A 63 1.61 -9.88 -6.68
CA ILE A 63 2.87 -10.56 -6.96
C ILE A 63 2.98 -10.97 -8.44
N SER A 64 1.89 -11.42 -9.06
CA SER A 64 1.88 -11.86 -10.47
C SER A 64 1.99 -10.71 -11.48
N SER A 65 1.62 -9.48 -11.09
CA SER A 65 1.68 -8.31 -11.99
C SER A 65 3.09 -7.92 -12.43
N LYS A 66 4.15 -8.42 -11.75
CA LYS A 66 5.56 -8.19 -12.12
C LYS A 66 6.18 -9.28 -13.02
N GLY A 67 5.39 -10.23 -13.53
CA GLY A 67 5.84 -11.34 -14.39
C GLY A 67 5.48 -11.22 -15.88
N GLY A 68 5.09 -10.04 -16.36
CA GLY A 68 4.61 -9.84 -17.73
C GLY A 68 5.70 -9.66 -18.78
N ALA A 69 6.38 -10.74 -19.17
CA ALA A 69 7.04 -10.86 -20.48
C ALA A 69 6.53 -12.13 -21.17
N GLY A 70 5.29 -12.07 -21.65
CA GLY A 70 4.72 -13.04 -22.57
C GLY A 70 5.20 -12.76 -24.00
N GLY A 71 5.90 -13.74 -24.58
CA GLY A 71 6.22 -13.81 -26.01
C GLY A 71 5.91 -15.21 -26.51
N MET A 72 4.65 -15.40 -26.91
CA MET A 72 4.03 -16.64 -27.34
C MET A 72 4.56 -17.05 -28.73
N PHE A 73 5.54 -17.95 -28.81
CA PHE A 73 5.95 -18.58 -30.07
C PHE A 73 4.89 -19.62 -30.48
N LYS A 74 3.94 -19.16 -31.29
CA LYS A 74 2.82 -19.94 -31.82
C LYS A 74 3.29 -20.76 -33.05
N SER A 75 3.11 -22.07 -32.93
CA SER A 75 2.85 -23.08 -33.98
C SER A 75 3.30 -22.81 -35.43
N GLY A 76 4.20 -23.65 -35.93
CA GLY A 76 4.40 -23.90 -37.36
C GLY A 76 4.87 -25.32 -37.59
N GLY A 77 3.93 -26.25 -37.81
CA GLY A 77 4.23 -27.61 -38.23
C GLY A 77 4.66 -27.70 -39.69
N PHE A 78 5.39 -28.78 -39.99
CA PHE A 78 5.71 -29.32 -41.32
C PHE A 78 6.62 -28.48 -42.22
N PHE A 79 7.86 -28.94 -42.44
CA PHE A 79 8.37 -29.32 -43.77
C PHE A 79 9.59 -30.24 -43.59
N ARG A 80 9.40 -31.53 -43.92
CA ARG A 80 10.46 -32.49 -44.24
C ARG A 80 10.71 -32.41 -45.75
N ARG A 81 11.88 -31.94 -46.18
CA ARG A 81 12.67 -32.53 -47.28
C ARG A 81 14.04 -31.89 -47.34
#